data_AF-A0A843I9T8-F1
#
_entry.id   AF-A0A843I9T8-F1
#
_cell.length_a   1.000
_cell.length_b   1.000
_cell.length_c   1.000
_cell.angle_alpha   90.00
_cell.angle_beta   90.00
_cell.angle_gamma   90.00
#
_symmetry.space_group_name_H-M   'P 1'
#
loop_
_entity.id
_entity.type
_entity.pdbx_description
1 polymer ?
#
loop_
_entity_poly.entity_id
_entity_poly.type
_entity_poly.pdbx_seq_one_letter_code
_entity_poly.pdbx_strand_id
1 'polypeptide(L)'
;AGADLCASWDGYMPGWGEPGYWQYANATIDNLTQLVVAGNFTSLEQFESLSKTALQDCFAEAVRVWLLALVSPYPAVKGFENYMPSVLGLETPSGVKFAYVQGKNSLTVGMFHVTQGSWSPIGWLISLDAYTADDVQGWLFDPFAASDLFSGKPVPYRGSWSVQLSPNASAIYPVPPTAVVWNATLGKWVQVGPGLKAKAVIRYYYNGTWLGTNWQNGQPITMADVLMYWYLLFDLAQGAPDFGPNANKTGDLRGALQPTVSTIVGVQFFPNGTVVVYSNYWFPDPDYVAANYAPGISWSVPWEIYAAMFQAFKDGKLAFTKPEAKAMKIPQMNLAVKDSAQVLASYLSDWAKTGLIWDNGSWACVPGVGCFVDASQAVQAYRAALDFYNAYGHLF
;
A
#
# COMPACT_ATOMS: atom_id res chain seq x y z
N ALA A 1 -7.55 -9.61 -11.63
CA ALA A 1 -8.05 -10.89 -11.09
C ALA A 1 -8.08 -12.00 -12.15
N GLY A 2 -8.90 -11.92 -13.21
CA GLY A 2 -8.93 -13.00 -14.21
C GLY A 2 -7.78 -12.98 -15.22
N ALA A 3 -7.24 -11.79 -15.53
CA ALA A 3 -6.23 -11.63 -16.56
C ALA A 3 -4.78 -11.69 -16.05
N ASP A 4 -4.58 -11.56 -14.74
CA ASP A 4 -3.30 -11.66 -14.03
C ASP A 4 -2.60 -13.02 -14.32
N LEU A 5 -3.41 -14.05 -14.60
CA LEU A 5 -2.98 -15.42 -14.94
C LEU A 5 -2.69 -15.65 -16.44
N CYS A 6 -2.61 -14.59 -17.24
CA CYS A 6 -2.30 -14.65 -18.68
C CYS A 6 -1.56 -13.40 -19.22
N ALA A 7 -1.60 -12.28 -18.47
CA ALA A 7 -0.84 -11.08 -18.75
C ALA A 7 0.63 -11.28 -18.39
N SER A 8 1.51 -11.20 -19.39
CA SER A 8 2.95 -11.43 -19.19
C SER A 8 3.62 -10.32 -18.40
N TRP A 9 3.07 -9.10 -18.51
CA TRP A 9 3.59 -7.92 -17.81
C TRP A 9 3.31 -7.93 -16.30
N ASP A 10 2.33 -8.72 -15.83
CA ASP A 10 1.95 -8.80 -14.41
C ASP A 10 2.84 -9.77 -13.61
N GLY A 11 3.49 -10.71 -14.29
CA GLY A 11 4.48 -11.60 -13.66
C GLY A 11 3.88 -12.75 -12.83
N TYR A 12 2.57 -13.00 -12.89
CA TYR A 12 1.92 -14.16 -12.26
C TYR A 12 1.81 -15.40 -13.17
N MET A 13 2.47 -15.35 -14.33
CA MET A 13 2.60 -16.48 -15.27
C MET A 13 3.66 -17.49 -14.86
N PRO A 14 3.63 -18.75 -15.39
CA PRO A 14 4.76 -19.66 -15.24
C PRO A 14 6.07 -18.96 -15.61
N GLY A 15 7.05 -19.03 -14.71
CA GLY A 15 8.30 -18.27 -14.82
C GLY A 15 8.38 -17.03 -13.93
N TRP A 16 7.25 -16.54 -13.41
CA TRP A 16 7.13 -15.42 -12.46
C TRP A 16 7.90 -14.13 -12.83
N GLY A 17 8.18 -13.90 -14.12
CA GLY A 17 9.04 -12.79 -14.55
C GLY A 17 10.52 -12.91 -14.14
N GLU A 18 10.95 -14.02 -13.51
CA GLU A 18 12.34 -14.24 -13.09
C GLU A 18 13.27 -14.41 -14.31
N PRO A 19 14.39 -13.66 -14.37
CA PRO A 19 15.38 -13.82 -15.43
C PRO A 19 15.90 -15.25 -15.57
N GLY A 20 15.85 -15.78 -16.79
CA GLY A 20 16.32 -17.13 -17.11
C GLY A 20 15.30 -18.25 -16.93
N TYR A 21 14.08 -17.95 -16.48
CA TYR A 21 12.96 -18.92 -16.44
C TYR A 21 12.20 -18.87 -17.77
N TRP A 22 11.37 -19.88 -18.08
CA TRP A 22 10.48 -19.83 -19.25
C TRP A 22 9.41 -18.78 -19.02
N GLN A 23 9.36 -17.76 -19.88
CA GLN A 23 8.38 -16.67 -19.80
C GLN A 23 7.43 -16.75 -21.00
N TYR A 24 6.16 -17.06 -20.73
CA TYR A 24 5.11 -16.90 -21.74
C TYR A 24 4.84 -15.40 -21.97
N ALA A 25 4.62 -15.01 -23.23
CA ALA A 25 4.26 -13.64 -23.57
C ALA A 25 3.24 -13.62 -24.72
N ASN A 26 2.25 -12.73 -24.62
CA ASN A 26 1.26 -12.52 -25.67
C ASN A 26 0.92 -11.03 -25.76
N ALA A 27 1.42 -10.38 -26.82
CA ALA A 27 1.30 -8.94 -26.99
C ALA A 27 -0.17 -8.46 -27.11
N THR A 28 -1.09 -9.29 -27.60
CA THR A 28 -2.51 -8.93 -27.71
C THR A 28 -3.15 -8.89 -26.33
N ILE A 29 -2.97 -9.96 -25.54
CA ILE A 29 -3.47 -10.03 -24.15
C ILE A 29 -2.85 -8.90 -23.33
N ASP A 30 -1.55 -8.69 -23.44
CA ASP A 30 -0.83 -7.63 -22.71
C ASP A 30 -1.39 -6.25 -23.05
N ASN A 31 -1.56 -5.94 -24.34
CA ASN A 31 -2.11 -4.64 -24.74
C ASN A 31 -3.54 -4.42 -24.23
N LEU A 32 -4.43 -5.41 -24.37
CA LEU A 32 -5.81 -5.30 -23.88
C LEU A 32 -5.87 -5.12 -22.36
N THR A 33 -5.09 -5.91 -21.62
CA THR A 33 -5.08 -5.87 -20.16
C THR A 33 -4.42 -4.60 -19.61
N GLN A 34 -3.40 -4.08 -20.27
CA GLN A 34 -2.81 -2.78 -19.94
C GLN A 34 -3.78 -1.63 -20.16
N LEU A 35 -4.60 -1.66 -21.24
CA LEU A 35 -5.66 -0.67 -21.44
C LEU A 35 -6.67 -0.70 -20.30
N VAL A 36 -7.06 -1.89 -19.84
CA VAL A 36 -8.00 -2.08 -18.73
C VAL A 36 -7.41 -1.57 -17.42
N VAL A 37 -6.21 -2.02 -17.04
CA VAL A 37 -5.57 -1.61 -15.78
C VAL A 37 -5.25 -0.13 -15.74
N ALA A 38 -4.82 0.47 -16.86
CA ALA A 38 -4.51 1.89 -16.93
C ALA A 38 -5.76 2.81 -16.97
N GLY A 39 -6.98 2.24 -17.03
CA GLY A 39 -8.19 3.04 -17.19
C GLY A 39 -8.28 3.71 -18.58
N ASN A 40 -7.66 3.12 -19.61
CA ASN A 40 -7.59 3.69 -20.96
C ASN A 40 -8.77 3.26 -21.83
N PHE A 41 -9.96 3.66 -21.40
CA PHE A 41 -11.23 3.47 -22.07
C PHE A 41 -12.16 4.61 -21.66
N THR A 42 -13.29 4.73 -22.33
CA THR A 42 -14.17 5.92 -22.26
C THR A 42 -15.58 5.61 -21.77
N SER A 43 -15.92 4.33 -21.61
CA SER A 43 -17.23 3.88 -21.14
C SER A 43 -17.15 2.50 -20.46
N LEU A 44 -18.21 2.14 -19.72
CA LEU A 44 -18.33 0.81 -19.12
C LEU A 44 -18.40 -0.29 -20.19
N GLU A 45 -19.13 -0.04 -21.29
CA GLU A 45 -19.26 -0.99 -22.39
C GLU A 45 -17.91 -1.27 -23.06
N GLN A 46 -17.06 -0.24 -23.19
CA GLN A 46 -15.70 -0.42 -23.71
C GLN A 46 -14.84 -1.24 -22.74
N PHE A 47 -14.92 -0.96 -21.43
CA PHE A 47 -14.24 -1.76 -20.40
C PHE A 47 -14.69 -3.22 -20.44
N GLU A 48 -15.98 -3.49 -20.49
CA GLU A 48 -16.55 -4.84 -20.56
C GLU A 48 -16.11 -5.56 -21.84
N SER A 49 -16.11 -4.86 -22.98
CA SER A 49 -15.65 -5.44 -24.25
C SER A 49 -14.18 -5.80 -24.22
N LEU A 50 -13.30 -4.89 -23.74
CA LEU A 50 -11.87 -5.15 -23.62
C LEU A 50 -11.59 -6.32 -22.67
N SER A 51 -12.25 -6.31 -21.51
CA SER A 51 -12.10 -7.34 -20.48
C SER A 51 -12.59 -8.70 -20.97
N LYS A 52 -13.72 -8.74 -21.68
CA LYS A 52 -14.26 -9.97 -22.25
C LYS A 52 -13.34 -10.56 -23.30
N THR A 53 -12.83 -9.75 -24.22
CA THR A 53 -11.87 -10.22 -25.24
C THR A 53 -10.59 -10.72 -24.59
N ALA A 54 -10.01 -9.96 -23.66
CA ALA A 54 -8.80 -10.37 -22.94
C ALA A 54 -9.02 -11.71 -22.23
N LEU A 55 -10.10 -11.87 -21.47
CA LEU A 55 -10.42 -13.12 -20.78
C LEU A 55 -10.66 -14.29 -21.75
N GLN A 56 -11.32 -14.05 -22.88
CA GLN A 56 -11.53 -15.09 -23.90
C GLN A 56 -10.20 -15.57 -24.49
N ASP A 57 -9.30 -14.65 -24.83
CA ASP A 57 -7.96 -14.97 -25.34
C ASP A 57 -7.13 -15.70 -24.28
N CYS A 58 -7.22 -15.27 -23.02
CA CYS A 58 -6.58 -15.94 -21.89
C CYS A 58 -7.05 -17.39 -21.72
N PHE A 59 -8.36 -17.66 -21.82
CA PHE A 59 -8.88 -19.01 -21.78
C PHE A 59 -8.46 -19.85 -22.99
N ALA A 60 -8.37 -19.25 -24.17
CA ALA A 60 -7.94 -19.94 -25.39
C ALA A 60 -6.46 -20.34 -25.35
N GLU A 61 -5.60 -19.54 -24.70
CA GLU A 61 -4.16 -19.81 -24.56
C GLU A 61 -3.77 -20.46 -23.22
N ALA A 62 -4.75 -20.76 -22.36
CA ALA A 62 -4.49 -21.32 -21.04
C ALA A 62 -3.77 -22.68 -21.13
N VAL A 63 -2.54 -22.72 -20.62
CA VAL A 63 -1.77 -23.97 -20.45
C VAL A 63 -2.26 -24.80 -19.26
N ARG A 64 -3.03 -24.20 -18.34
CA ARG A 64 -3.67 -24.85 -17.18
C ARG A 64 -4.98 -24.16 -16.81
N VAL A 65 -6.04 -24.94 -16.63
CA VAL A 65 -7.29 -24.50 -16.01
C VAL A 65 -7.46 -25.30 -14.73
N TRP A 66 -7.48 -24.63 -13.58
CA TRP A 66 -7.71 -25.26 -12.28
C TRP A 66 -9.19 -25.13 -11.93
N LEU A 67 -9.87 -26.27 -11.76
CA LEU A 67 -11.19 -26.33 -11.13
C LEU A 67 -10.99 -26.95 -9.75
N LEU A 68 -11.07 -26.12 -8.72
CA LEU A 68 -10.88 -26.54 -7.34
C LEU A 68 -12.16 -26.30 -6.55
N ALA A 69 -12.75 -27.38 -6.03
CA ALA A 69 -13.82 -27.32 -5.04
C ALA A 69 -13.27 -27.88 -3.74
N LEU A 70 -12.87 -26.99 -2.83
CA LEU A 70 -12.39 -27.37 -1.50
C LEU A 70 -13.55 -27.30 -0.51
N VAL A 71 -13.72 -28.36 0.27
CA VAL A 71 -14.49 -28.31 1.52
C VAL A 71 -13.47 -28.20 2.64
N SER A 72 -13.39 -27.02 3.27
CA SER A 72 -12.52 -26.78 4.42
C SER A 72 -13.35 -26.81 5.71
N PRO A 73 -13.21 -27.83 6.57
CA PRO A 73 -13.90 -27.86 7.85
C PRO A 73 -13.22 -26.90 8.83
N TYR A 74 -13.98 -26.00 9.44
CA TYR A 74 -13.51 -25.22 10.59
C TYR A 74 -13.82 -25.97 11.90
N PRO A 75 -12.82 -26.51 12.61
CA PRO A 75 -13.05 -27.09 13.93
C PRO A 75 -13.41 -25.97 14.92
N ALA A 76 -14.60 -26.05 15.50
CA ALA A 76 -15.07 -25.08 16.49
C ALA A 76 -15.36 -25.75 17.84
N VAL A 77 -15.17 -24.99 18.93
CA VAL A 77 -15.48 -25.47 20.28
C VAL A 77 -17.00 -25.61 20.44
N LYS A 78 -17.44 -26.55 21.29
CA LYS A 78 -18.87 -26.67 21.62
C LYS A 78 -19.39 -25.36 22.22
N GLY A 79 -20.53 -24.87 21.71
CA GLY A 79 -21.15 -23.63 22.17
C GLY A 79 -20.54 -22.36 21.55
N PHE A 80 -19.73 -22.49 20.49
CA PHE A 80 -19.38 -21.37 19.63
C PHE A 80 -20.57 -21.02 18.74
N GLU A 81 -21.08 -19.80 18.86
CA GLU A 81 -22.29 -19.32 18.20
C GLU A 81 -22.02 -18.02 17.44
N ASN A 82 -22.92 -17.63 16.53
CA ASN A 82 -22.90 -16.37 15.78
C ASN A 82 -21.63 -16.09 14.94
N TYR A 83 -21.07 -17.13 14.33
CA TYR A 83 -19.97 -17.04 13.37
C TYR A 83 -20.47 -17.29 11.92
N MET A 84 -19.76 -16.78 10.92
CA MET A 84 -20.19 -16.77 9.50
C MET A 84 -19.18 -17.44 8.55
N PRO A 85 -18.82 -18.73 8.76
CA PRO A 85 -17.73 -19.39 8.05
C PRO A 85 -17.99 -19.56 6.56
N SER A 86 -19.25 -19.78 6.17
CA SER A 86 -19.65 -20.05 4.78
C SER A 86 -19.78 -18.80 3.91
N VAL A 87 -19.71 -17.61 4.52
CA VAL A 87 -19.89 -16.33 3.82
C VAL A 87 -18.63 -15.48 3.89
N LEU A 88 -17.96 -15.44 5.06
CA LEU A 88 -16.86 -14.51 5.33
C LEU A 88 -15.57 -15.21 5.81
N GLY A 89 -15.56 -16.54 5.84
CA GLY A 89 -14.48 -17.31 6.46
C GLY A 89 -14.43 -17.11 7.98
N LEU A 90 -13.41 -17.65 8.64
CA LEU A 90 -13.09 -17.35 10.06
C LEU A 90 -11.73 -16.70 10.25
N GLU A 91 -10.99 -16.55 9.14
CA GLU A 91 -9.68 -15.92 9.06
C GLU A 91 -9.75 -14.38 9.18
N THR A 92 -10.91 -13.77 8.94
CA THR A 92 -11.11 -12.31 9.07
C THR A 92 -11.97 -11.96 10.30
N PRO A 93 -11.79 -10.77 10.92
CA PRO A 93 -12.66 -10.35 12.01
C PRO A 93 -14.14 -10.31 11.63
N SER A 94 -14.45 -10.05 10.36
CA SER A 94 -15.84 -9.99 9.88
C SER A 94 -16.58 -11.30 10.08
N GLY A 95 -15.93 -12.44 9.84
CA GLY A 95 -16.52 -13.77 10.01
C GLY A 95 -16.79 -14.17 11.46
N VAL A 96 -16.11 -13.53 12.42
CA VAL A 96 -16.20 -13.84 13.85
C VAL A 96 -16.59 -12.63 14.71
N LYS A 97 -16.98 -11.51 14.09
CA LYS A 97 -17.27 -10.23 14.77
C LYS A 97 -18.30 -10.34 15.87
N PHE A 98 -19.32 -11.16 15.65
CA PHE A 98 -20.42 -11.40 16.58
C PHE A 98 -20.32 -12.75 17.28
N ALA A 99 -19.23 -13.47 17.03
CA ALA A 99 -19.08 -14.81 17.52
C ALA A 99 -18.77 -14.80 19.03
N TYR A 100 -19.34 -15.76 19.75
CA TYR A 100 -19.12 -15.86 21.19
C TYR A 100 -19.21 -17.30 21.67
N VAL A 101 -18.71 -17.52 22.89
CA VAL A 101 -18.97 -18.70 23.69
C VAL A 101 -19.50 -18.22 25.03
N GLN A 102 -20.68 -18.70 25.44
CA GLN A 102 -21.31 -18.24 26.67
C GLN A 102 -20.38 -18.41 27.89
N GLY A 103 -20.25 -17.35 28.69
CA GLY A 103 -19.38 -17.33 29.87
C GLY A 103 -17.90 -17.12 29.58
N LYS A 104 -17.51 -16.86 28.32
CA LYS A 104 -16.14 -16.47 27.95
C LYS A 104 -16.08 -15.04 27.46
N ASN A 105 -15.00 -14.35 27.82
CA ASN A 105 -14.70 -12.98 27.35
C ASN A 105 -13.59 -12.96 26.29
N SER A 106 -13.08 -14.14 25.91
CA SER A 106 -12.05 -14.29 24.88
C SER A 106 -12.35 -15.51 24.02
N LEU A 107 -11.97 -15.40 22.75
CA LEU A 107 -11.94 -16.50 21.79
C LEU A 107 -10.49 -16.85 21.50
N THR A 108 -10.18 -18.14 21.54
CA THR A 108 -8.87 -18.64 21.11
C THR A 108 -9.02 -19.16 19.70
N VAL A 109 -8.34 -18.52 18.75
CA VAL A 109 -8.32 -18.93 17.34
C VAL A 109 -7.00 -19.66 17.06
N GLY A 110 -7.09 -20.84 16.48
CA GLY A 110 -5.92 -21.58 16.00
C GLY A 110 -5.67 -21.26 14.53
N MET A 111 -4.52 -20.66 14.22
CA MET A 111 -4.07 -20.43 12.85
C MET A 111 -2.92 -21.38 12.52
N PHE A 112 -2.91 -21.99 11.33
CA PHE A 112 -1.88 -22.95 10.95
C PHE A 112 -0.49 -22.30 10.79
N HIS A 113 -0.44 -21.10 10.20
CA HIS A 113 0.75 -20.25 10.20
C HIS A 113 0.35 -18.80 10.53
N VAL A 114 1.11 -18.17 11.42
CA VAL A 114 0.99 -16.74 11.75
C VAL A 114 1.77 -15.87 10.74
N THR A 115 2.75 -16.47 10.07
CA THR A 115 3.49 -15.83 8.98
C THR A 115 4.23 -16.89 8.17
N GLN A 116 4.32 -16.69 6.85
CA GLN A 116 5.28 -17.40 5.99
C GLN A 116 6.28 -16.44 5.31
N GLY A 117 6.22 -15.16 5.62
CA GLY A 117 6.98 -14.11 4.96
C GLY A 117 7.50 -13.05 5.91
N SER A 118 8.28 -12.13 5.35
CA SER A 118 8.77 -10.99 6.11
C SER A 118 7.66 -9.97 6.33
N TRP A 119 7.55 -9.46 7.55
CA TRP A 119 6.66 -8.34 7.84
C TRP A 119 7.35 -7.03 7.45
N SER A 120 7.33 -6.75 6.15
CA SER A 120 7.95 -5.58 5.52
C SER A 120 6.87 -4.75 4.83
N PRO A 121 6.32 -3.70 5.47
CA PRO A 121 5.25 -2.90 4.89
C PRO A 121 5.57 -2.32 3.50
N ILE A 122 6.83 -1.96 3.25
CA ILE A 122 7.28 -1.53 1.91
C ILE A 122 7.32 -2.72 0.95
N GLY A 123 7.79 -3.89 1.39
CA GLY A 123 7.82 -5.10 0.57
C GLY A 123 6.44 -5.62 0.18
N TRP A 124 5.42 -5.37 1.00
CA TRP A 124 4.03 -5.74 0.73
C TRP A 124 3.40 -4.98 -0.44
N LEU A 125 4.04 -3.91 -0.94
CA LEU A 125 3.66 -3.26 -2.20
C LEU A 125 3.86 -4.17 -3.42
N ILE A 126 4.71 -5.20 -3.30
CA ILE A 126 4.97 -6.18 -4.37
C ILE A 126 4.22 -7.47 -4.10
N SER A 127 4.42 -8.04 -2.92
CA SER A 127 3.85 -9.33 -2.57
C SER A 127 3.72 -9.47 -1.06
N LEU A 128 2.60 -10.04 -0.66
CA LEU A 128 2.24 -10.36 0.71
C LEU A 128 1.81 -11.83 0.72
N ASP A 129 2.39 -12.65 1.60
CA ASP A 129 1.95 -14.04 1.73
C ASP A 129 0.56 -14.10 2.38
N ALA A 130 -0.24 -15.10 2.01
CA ALA A 130 -1.62 -15.21 2.46
C ALA A 130 -1.77 -15.22 3.99
N TYR A 131 -0.81 -15.81 4.71
CA TYR A 131 -0.87 -15.88 6.17
C TYR A 131 -0.61 -14.52 6.82
N THR A 132 0.39 -13.78 6.35
CA THR A 132 0.60 -12.39 6.79
C THR A 132 -0.58 -11.51 6.35
N ALA A 133 -1.20 -11.75 5.19
CA ALA A 133 -2.40 -11.03 4.78
C ALA A 133 -3.55 -11.29 5.77
N ASP A 134 -3.83 -12.54 6.12
CA ASP A 134 -4.90 -12.89 7.06
C ASP A 134 -4.69 -12.24 8.44
N ASP A 135 -3.46 -12.27 8.96
CA ASP A 135 -3.14 -11.72 10.27
C ASP A 135 -3.08 -10.18 10.26
N VAL A 136 -2.31 -9.59 9.36
CA VAL A 136 -2.12 -8.14 9.33
C VAL A 136 -3.36 -7.44 8.80
N GLN A 137 -3.85 -7.83 7.62
CA GLN A 137 -5.01 -7.18 7.00
C GLN A 137 -6.28 -7.45 7.81
N GLY A 138 -6.41 -8.67 8.33
CA GLY A 138 -7.56 -9.05 9.14
C GLY A 138 -7.52 -8.37 10.50
N TRP A 139 -6.47 -8.59 11.29
CA TRP A 139 -6.54 -8.38 12.73
C TRP A 139 -5.76 -7.17 13.25
N LEU A 140 -4.73 -6.72 12.52
CA LEU A 140 -3.82 -5.69 13.01
C LEU A 140 -3.96 -4.35 12.28
N PHE A 141 -4.48 -4.36 11.06
CA PHE A 141 -4.65 -3.18 10.23
C PHE A 141 -6.06 -2.60 10.36
N ASP A 142 -6.14 -1.29 10.54
CA ASP A 142 -7.40 -0.54 10.60
C ASP A 142 -7.57 0.29 9.32
N PRO A 143 -8.22 -0.26 8.26
CA PRO A 143 -8.03 0.20 6.89
C PRO A 143 -8.73 1.53 6.56
N PHE A 144 -8.12 2.33 5.66
CA PHE A 144 -8.75 3.54 5.13
C PHE A 144 -10.02 3.21 4.34
N ALA A 145 -9.90 2.19 3.48
CA ALA A 145 -10.91 1.69 2.56
C ALA A 145 -11.08 0.18 2.76
N ALA A 146 -12.27 -0.34 2.58
CA ALA A 146 -12.55 -1.76 2.56
C ALA A 146 -13.27 -2.15 1.27
N SER A 147 -13.38 -3.45 1.01
CA SER A 147 -14.33 -3.95 0.00
C SER A 147 -15.67 -4.21 0.67
N ASP A 148 -16.75 -3.73 0.07
CA ASP A 148 -18.10 -4.06 0.49
C ASP A 148 -18.34 -5.57 0.36
N LEU A 149 -18.80 -6.19 1.43
CA LEU A 149 -18.88 -7.65 1.55
C LEU A 149 -19.90 -8.30 0.60
N PHE A 150 -20.81 -7.52 0.02
CA PHE A 150 -21.86 -8.03 -0.86
C PHE A 150 -21.60 -7.69 -2.33
N SER A 151 -21.16 -6.48 -2.62
CA SER A 151 -20.94 -5.99 -3.98
C SER A 151 -19.49 -6.11 -4.45
N GLY A 152 -18.54 -6.28 -3.53
CA GLY A 152 -17.10 -6.25 -3.81
C GLY A 152 -16.58 -4.86 -4.21
N LYS A 153 -17.41 -3.81 -4.15
CA LYS A 153 -17.01 -2.45 -4.48
C LYS A 153 -16.14 -1.86 -3.37
N PRO A 154 -15.15 -1.02 -3.70
CA PRO A 154 -14.45 -0.26 -2.68
C PRO A 154 -15.41 0.68 -1.95
N VAL A 155 -15.30 0.73 -0.62
CA VAL A 155 -16.06 1.63 0.23
C VAL A 155 -15.15 2.27 1.28
N PRO A 156 -15.40 3.52 1.69
CA PRO A 156 -14.67 4.10 2.80
C PRO A 156 -14.94 3.30 4.09
N TYR A 157 -13.92 3.12 4.92
CA TYR A 157 -14.05 2.43 6.21
C TYR A 157 -13.67 3.35 7.36
N ARG A 158 -12.37 3.55 7.61
CA ARG A 158 -11.90 4.63 8.49
C ARG A 158 -11.75 5.93 7.73
N GLY A 159 -11.35 5.88 6.46
CA GLY A 159 -11.29 7.07 5.62
C GLY A 159 -12.66 7.57 5.20
N SER A 160 -12.65 8.69 4.50
CA SER A 160 -13.76 9.13 3.67
C SER A 160 -13.22 9.78 2.40
N TRP A 161 -13.99 9.72 1.31
CA TRP A 161 -13.64 10.40 0.08
C TRP A 161 -14.84 11.03 -0.63
N SER A 162 -14.54 12.00 -1.49
CA SER A 162 -15.44 12.45 -2.55
C SER A 162 -14.69 12.51 -3.88
N VAL A 163 -15.36 12.18 -4.97
CA VAL A 163 -14.76 12.16 -6.31
C VAL A 163 -15.58 13.02 -7.25
N GLN A 164 -14.91 13.95 -7.94
CA GLN A 164 -15.43 14.58 -9.14
C GLN A 164 -14.81 13.86 -10.33
N LEU A 165 -15.64 13.14 -11.08
CA LEU A 165 -15.20 12.28 -12.16
C LEU A 165 -15.72 12.78 -13.52
N SER A 166 -14.84 12.84 -14.50
CA SER A 166 -15.20 13.20 -15.87
C SER A 166 -16.17 12.17 -16.45
N PRO A 167 -17.24 12.57 -17.15
CA PRO A 167 -18.24 11.62 -17.66
C PRO A 167 -17.74 10.72 -18.81
N ASN A 168 -16.64 11.08 -19.48
CA ASN A 168 -16.17 10.40 -20.70
C ASN A 168 -14.63 10.28 -20.78
N ALA A 169 -13.98 10.12 -19.62
CA ALA A 169 -12.52 10.06 -19.51
C ALA A 169 -11.74 11.27 -20.08
N SER A 170 -12.40 12.41 -20.33
CA SER A 170 -11.71 13.63 -20.78
C SER A 170 -11.12 14.40 -19.60
N ALA A 171 -9.91 14.97 -19.77
CA ALA A 171 -9.29 15.82 -18.77
C ALA A 171 -9.92 17.22 -18.78
N ILE A 172 -10.93 17.43 -17.93
CA ILE A 172 -11.73 18.67 -17.90
C ILE A 172 -11.54 19.51 -16.63
N TYR A 173 -11.06 18.90 -15.54
CA TYR A 173 -10.93 19.61 -14.26
C TYR A 173 -9.60 20.37 -14.21
N PRO A 174 -9.59 21.68 -13.94
CA PRO A 174 -8.35 22.44 -13.82
C PRO A 174 -7.56 21.99 -12.59
N VAL A 175 -6.26 21.82 -12.75
CA VAL A 175 -5.34 21.54 -11.64
C VAL A 175 -4.75 22.87 -11.15
N PRO A 176 -4.85 23.21 -9.86
CA PRO A 176 -4.24 24.42 -9.32
C PRO A 176 -2.73 24.43 -9.56
N PRO A 177 -2.14 25.57 -10.00
CA PRO A 177 -0.70 25.66 -10.19
C PRO A 177 0.12 25.39 -8.93
N THR A 178 -0.51 25.56 -7.76
CA THR A 178 0.05 25.33 -6.43
C THR A 178 -0.05 23.88 -5.95
N ALA A 179 -0.75 23.00 -6.68
CA ALA A 179 -0.67 21.57 -6.43
C ALA A 179 0.78 21.09 -6.62
N VAL A 180 1.17 20.05 -5.91
CA VAL A 180 2.54 19.56 -5.86
C VAL A 180 2.64 18.11 -6.32
N VAL A 181 3.83 17.75 -6.78
CA VAL A 181 4.31 16.37 -6.91
C VAL A 181 5.67 16.28 -6.24
N TRP A 182 6.01 15.12 -5.67
CA TRP A 182 7.36 14.93 -5.15
C TRP A 182 8.32 14.76 -6.32
N ASN A 183 9.45 15.46 -6.30
CA ASN A 183 10.54 15.27 -7.24
C ASN A 183 11.69 14.58 -6.52
N ALA A 184 11.87 13.30 -6.82
CA ALA A 184 12.86 12.46 -6.13
C ALA A 184 14.31 12.91 -6.42
N THR A 185 14.60 13.38 -7.63
CA THR A 185 15.92 13.92 -7.98
C THR A 185 16.27 15.19 -7.22
N LEU A 186 15.28 16.04 -6.96
CA LEU A 186 15.45 17.28 -6.18
C LEU A 186 15.27 17.08 -4.68
N GLY A 187 14.80 15.91 -4.23
CA GLY A 187 14.49 15.62 -2.83
C GLY A 187 13.49 16.60 -2.22
N LYS A 188 12.44 17.01 -2.96
CA LYS A 188 11.42 17.95 -2.45
C LYS A 188 10.11 17.91 -3.24
N TRP A 189 9.04 18.39 -2.60
CA TRP A 189 7.78 18.72 -3.27
C TRP A 189 7.95 19.93 -4.20
N VAL A 190 7.51 19.80 -5.44
CA VAL A 190 7.54 20.86 -6.46
C VAL A 190 6.14 21.17 -6.96
N GLN A 191 5.86 22.45 -7.18
CA GLN A 191 4.58 22.89 -7.74
C GLN A 191 4.47 22.47 -9.21
N VAL A 192 3.28 22.03 -9.62
CA VAL A 192 3.03 21.49 -10.96
C VAL A 192 2.93 22.59 -12.03
N GLY A 193 2.67 23.83 -11.63
CA GLY A 193 2.56 24.96 -12.54
C GLY A 193 1.22 25.05 -13.28
N PRO A 194 1.01 26.10 -14.10
CA PRO A 194 -0.28 26.40 -14.70
C PRO A 194 -0.60 25.54 -15.92
N GLY A 195 -1.88 25.51 -16.30
CA GLY A 195 -2.36 24.97 -17.58
C GLY A 195 -2.68 23.48 -17.59
N LEU A 196 -2.48 22.77 -16.48
CA LEU A 196 -2.80 21.35 -16.37
C LEU A 196 -4.29 21.09 -16.11
N LYS A 197 -4.78 19.96 -16.64
CA LYS A 197 -6.12 19.44 -16.39
C LYS A 197 -6.06 17.96 -16.01
N ALA A 198 -7.07 17.51 -15.28
CA ALA A 198 -7.22 16.14 -14.81
C ALA A 198 -8.60 15.56 -15.20
N LYS A 199 -8.68 14.23 -15.28
CA LYS A 199 -9.93 13.49 -15.50
C LYS A 199 -10.74 13.31 -14.22
N ALA A 200 -10.07 13.29 -13.07
CA ALA A 200 -10.70 13.15 -11.76
C ALA A 200 -10.08 14.08 -10.72
N VAL A 201 -10.91 14.53 -9.78
CA VAL A 201 -10.48 15.21 -8.54
C VAL A 201 -10.98 14.37 -7.38
N ILE A 202 -10.07 13.72 -6.67
CA ILE A 202 -10.36 12.92 -5.49
C ILE A 202 -10.02 13.73 -4.25
N ARG A 203 -10.92 13.80 -3.28
CA ARG A 203 -10.66 14.39 -1.96
C ARG A 203 -10.70 13.28 -0.93
N TYR A 204 -9.57 13.02 -0.28
CA TYR A 204 -9.49 12.14 0.88
C TYR A 204 -9.59 12.95 2.16
N TYR A 205 -10.38 12.45 3.10
CA TYR A 205 -10.53 13.01 4.43
C TYR A 205 -9.96 12.03 5.45
N TYR A 206 -8.80 12.38 6.00
CA TYR A 206 -8.13 11.60 7.05
C TYR A 206 -8.57 12.02 8.46
N ASN A 207 -9.17 13.20 8.59
CA ASN A 207 -9.65 13.74 9.87
C ASN A 207 -10.99 13.11 10.30
N GLY A 208 -11.20 12.97 11.61
CA GLY A 208 -12.44 12.47 12.23
C GLY A 208 -12.43 10.98 12.59
N THR A 209 -11.43 10.23 12.12
CA THR A 209 -11.37 8.75 12.25
C THR A 209 -9.94 8.22 12.33
N TRP A 210 -9.00 8.75 11.54
CA TRP A 210 -7.59 8.37 11.57
C TRP A 210 -6.73 9.43 12.28
N LEU A 211 -6.67 10.65 11.76
CA LEU A 211 -5.88 11.70 12.40
C LEU A 211 -6.37 11.98 13.81
N GLY A 212 -5.44 11.99 14.76
CA GLY A 212 -5.73 12.15 16.19
C GLY A 212 -6.08 10.86 16.92
N THR A 213 -6.18 9.71 16.23
CA THR A 213 -6.09 8.39 16.87
C THR A 213 -4.62 7.99 17.04
N ASN A 214 -4.34 6.86 17.70
CA ASN A 214 -2.99 6.47 18.06
C ASN A 214 -2.51 5.22 17.31
N TRP A 215 -1.25 5.24 16.93
CA TRP A 215 -0.48 4.05 16.59
C TRP A 215 -0.30 3.14 17.83
N GLN A 216 0.14 1.90 17.62
CA GLN A 216 0.36 0.93 18.71
C GLN A 216 1.45 1.35 19.70
N ASN A 217 2.38 2.23 19.29
CA ASN A 217 3.38 2.85 20.18
C ASN A 217 2.82 4.03 20.99
N GLY A 218 1.52 4.32 20.89
CA GLY A 218 0.83 5.38 21.62
C GLY A 218 0.98 6.78 21.02
N GLN A 219 1.77 6.97 19.95
CA GLN A 219 1.85 8.25 19.26
C GLN A 219 0.58 8.53 18.44
N PRO A 220 0.12 9.79 18.37
CA PRO A 220 -0.98 10.13 17.49
C PRO A 220 -0.58 9.98 16.02
N ILE A 221 -1.52 9.54 15.18
CA ILE A 221 -1.43 9.61 13.74
C ILE A 221 -1.59 11.08 13.33
N THR A 222 -0.62 11.60 12.58
CA THR A 222 -0.52 13.01 12.19
C THR A 222 -0.43 13.17 10.66
N MET A 223 -0.43 14.42 10.21
CA MET A 223 -0.15 14.73 8.80
C MET A 223 1.26 14.35 8.35
N ALA A 224 2.22 14.16 9.28
CA ALA A 224 3.54 13.63 8.93
C ALA A 224 3.41 12.17 8.41
N ASP A 225 2.59 11.35 9.05
CA ASP A 225 2.35 9.97 8.60
C ASP A 225 1.71 9.93 7.21
N VAL A 226 0.75 10.84 6.94
CA VAL A 226 0.11 10.99 5.63
C VAL A 226 1.13 11.41 4.58
N LEU A 227 1.98 12.41 4.87
CA LEU A 227 3.01 12.84 3.93
C LEU A 227 4.06 11.76 3.67
N MET A 228 4.44 10.98 4.68
CA MET A 228 5.35 9.85 4.53
C MET A 228 4.79 8.82 3.55
N TYR A 229 3.49 8.49 3.64
CA TYR A 229 2.83 7.61 2.67
C TYR A 229 2.94 8.13 1.24
N TRP A 230 2.60 9.41 1.01
CA TRP A 230 2.67 9.98 -0.34
C TRP A 230 4.10 10.09 -0.85
N TYR A 231 5.04 10.50 0.00
CA TYR A 231 6.47 10.52 -0.31
C TYR A 231 6.97 9.14 -0.73
N LEU A 232 6.71 8.10 0.07
CA LEU A 232 7.05 6.71 -0.23
C LEU A 232 6.62 6.31 -1.65
N LEU A 233 5.35 6.56 -2.00
CA LEU A 233 4.82 6.19 -3.32
C LEU A 233 5.56 6.91 -4.45
N PHE A 234 5.67 8.24 -4.36
CA PHE A 234 6.29 9.03 -5.41
C PHE A 234 7.78 8.76 -5.56
N ASP A 235 8.49 8.61 -4.45
CA ASP A 235 9.93 8.48 -4.42
C ASP A 235 10.37 7.13 -5.01
N LEU A 236 9.75 6.03 -4.57
CA LEU A 236 9.97 4.70 -5.12
C LEU A 236 9.57 4.61 -6.61
N ALA A 237 8.45 5.21 -7.01
CA ALA A 237 8.04 5.27 -8.42
C ALA A 237 9.05 6.01 -9.32
N GLN A 238 9.84 6.91 -8.74
CA GLN A 238 10.91 7.65 -9.41
C GLN A 238 12.30 7.01 -9.22
N GLY A 239 12.37 5.84 -8.57
CA GLY A 239 13.59 5.06 -8.39
C GLY A 239 14.43 5.45 -7.17
N ALA A 240 13.89 6.25 -6.24
CA ALA A 240 14.48 6.55 -4.92
C ALA A 240 16.00 6.84 -4.95
N PRO A 241 16.43 7.91 -5.65
CA PRO A 241 17.85 8.24 -5.82
C PRO A 241 18.55 8.59 -4.49
N ASP A 242 17.79 8.96 -3.46
CA ASP A 242 18.24 9.21 -2.10
C ASP A 242 18.81 7.96 -1.38
N PHE A 243 18.50 6.75 -1.86
CA PHE A 243 19.15 5.50 -1.47
C PHE A 243 20.57 5.32 -2.03
N GLY A 244 21.06 6.28 -2.84
CA GLY A 244 22.43 6.30 -3.32
C GLY A 244 22.78 5.09 -4.19
N PRO A 245 23.92 4.40 -3.96
CA PRO A 245 24.33 3.26 -4.79
C PRO A 245 23.32 2.12 -4.84
N ASN A 246 22.46 1.99 -3.83
CA ASN A 246 21.45 0.93 -3.73
C ASN A 246 20.14 1.26 -4.45
N ALA A 247 19.95 2.51 -4.92
CA ALA A 247 18.75 2.93 -5.64
C ALA A 247 18.46 2.06 -6.89
N ASN A 248 19.50 1.51 -7.54
CA ASN A 248 19.33 0.63 -8.69
C ASN A 248 18.74 -0.76 -8.35
N LYS A 249 18.49 -1.05 -7.07
CA LYS A 249 17.93 -2.32 -6.59
C LYS A 249 16.42 -2.31 -6.45
N THR A 250 15.77 -1.14 -6.36
CA THR A 250 14.32 -0.98 -6.14
C THR A 250 13.49 -1.07 -7.43
N GLY A 251 13.98 -1.80 -8.43
CA GLY A 251 13.36 -1.86 -9.76
C GLY A 251 11.97 -2.51 -9.75
N ASP A 252 11.75 -3.47 -8.86
CA ASP A 252 10.45 -4.11 -8.61
C ASP A 252 9.45 -3.11 -8.02
N LEU A 253 9.82 -2.41 -6.94
CA LEU A 253 9.01 -1.36 -6.31
C LEU A 253 8.65 -0.25 -7.30
N ARG A 254 9.63 0.19 -8.10
CA ARG A 254 9.39 1.16 -9.17
C ARG A 254 8.40 0.63 -10.19
N GLY A 255 8.56 -0.61 -10.64
CA GLY A 255 7.66 -1.25 -11.61
C GLY A 255 6.22 -1.34 -11.13
N ALA A 256 6.00 -1.63 -9.85
CA ALA A 256 4.67 -1.71 -9.26
C ALA A 256 4.00 -0.34 -9.07
N LEU A 257 4.77 0.70 -8.70
CA LEU A 257 4.22 2.01 -8.35
C LEU A 257 4.12 2.99 -9.51
N GLN A 258 5.04 2.92 -10.47
CA GLN A 258 5.13 3.88 -11.57
C GLN A 258 3.84 3.98 -12.41
N PRO A 259 3.13 2.87 -12.74
CA PRO A 259 1.87 2.97 -13.47
C PRO A 259 0.85 3.83 -12.74
N THR A 260 0.63 3.59 -11.45
CA THR A 260 -0.31 4.36 -10.63
C THR A 260 0.15 5.80 -10.44
N VAL A 261 1.41 6.03 -10.03
CA VAL A 261 1.92 7.38 -9.74
C VAL A 261 1.95 8.26 -11.00
N SER A 262 2.22 7.70 -12.18
CA SER A 262 2.24 8.44 -13.44
C SER A 262 0.90 9.06 -13.84
N THR A 263 -0.21 8.54 -13.29
CA THR A 263 -1.54 9.09 -13.52
C THR A 263 -1.83 10.33 -12.66
N ILE A 264 -1.03 10.61 -11.63
CA ILE A 264 -1.22 11.74 -10.74
C ILE A 264 -0.69 13.01 -11.41
N VAL A 265 -1.59 13.95 -11.69
CA VAL A 265 -1.27 15.27 -12.27
C VAL A 265 -0.80 16.25 -11.19
N GLY A 266 -1.28 16.11 -9.96
CA GLY A 266 -0.86 16.90 -8.81
C GLY A 266 -1.62 16.55 -7.54
N VAL A 267 -1.07 16.93 -6.39
CA VAL A 267 -1.65 16.70 -5.07
C VAL A 267 -1.69 18.00 -4.26
N GLN A 268 -2.71 18.22 -3.44
CA GLN A 268 -2.73 19.29 -2.44
C GLN A 268 -2.92 18.70 -1.05
N PHE A 269 -2.13 19.19 -0.11
CA PHE A 269 -2.20 18.82 1.30
C PHE A 269 -2.78 19.98 2.09
N PHE A 270 -3.75 19.70 2.96
CA PHE A 270 -4.35 20.70 3.84
C PHE A 270 -4.10 20.30 5.30
N PRO A 271 -3.72 21.25 6.19
CA PRO A 271 -3.44 20.94 7.59
C PRO A 271 -4.60 20.31 8.36
N ASN A 272 -5.82 20.43 7.87
CA ASN A 272 -7.02 19.85 8.46
C ASN A 272 -7.23 18.35 8.14
N GLY A 273 -6.25 17.68 7.52
CA GLY A 273 -6.37 16.27 7.16
C GLY A 273 -7.03 15.99 5.82
N THR A 274 -7.22 17.01 4.97
CA THR A 274 -7.71 16.80 3.60
C THR A 274 -6.53 16.65 2.64
N VAL A 275 -6.56 15.63 1.79
CA VAL A 275 -5.65 15.48 0.65
C VAL A 275 -6.46 15.48 -0.64
N VAL A 276 -6.02 16.24 -1.63
CA VAL A 276 -6.71 16.36 -2.91
C VAL A 276 -5.81 15.86 -4.01
N VAL A 277 -6.24 14.84 -4.73
CA VAL A 277 -5.49 14.23 -5.83
C VAL A 277 -6.17 14.58 -7.14
N TYR A 278 -5.40 15.15 -8.06
CA TYR A 278 -5.80 15.42 -9.43
C TYR A 278 -5.22 14.30 -10.30
N SER A 279 -6.07 13.53 -10.96
CA SER A 279 -5.67 12.29 -11.61
C SER A 279 -6.17 12.16 -13.06
N ASN A 280 -5.38 11.48 -13.89
CA ASN A 280 -5.70 11.02 -15.23
C ASN A 280 -6.08 9.52 -15.30
N TYR A 281 -6.15 8.83 -14.16
CA TYR A 281 -6.82 7.54 -14.05
C TYR A 281 -8.33 7.74 -14.15
N TRP A 282 -8.99 6.81 -14.83
CA TRP A 282 -10.43 6.87 -15.04
C TRP A 282 -11.05 5.50 -14.97
N PHE A 283 -12.15 5.42 -14.24
CA PHE A 283 -13.06 4.28 -14.20
C PHE A 283 -14.48 4.85 -14.07
N PRO A 284 -15.53 4.26 -14.69
CA PRO A 284 -16.88 4.85 -14.72
C PRO A 284 -17.50 4.98 -13.32
N ASP A 285 -17.08 4.11 -12.42
CA ASP A 285 -17.48 4.13 -11.01
C ASP A 285 -16.42 4.93 -10.19
N PRO A 286 -16.83 6.04 -9.53
CA PRO A 286 -15.92 6.89 -8.78
C PRO A 286 -15.23 6.19 -7.61
N ASP A 287 -15.83 5.16 -7.01
CA ASP A 287 -15.25 4.50 -5.85
C ASP A 287 -14.00 3.69 -6.21
N TYR A 288 -13.93 3.14 -7.42
CA TYR A 288 -12.70 2.53 -7.94
C TYR A 288 -11.61 3.58 -8.22
N VAL A 289 -11.99 4.78 -8.67
CA VAL A 289 -11.06 5.89 -8.87
C VAL A 289 -10.47 6.38 -7.54
N ALA A 290 -11.28 6.44 -6.47
CA ALA A 290 -10.82 6.74 -5.13
C ALA A 290 -9.98 5.61 -4.52
N ALA A 291 -10.37 4.35 -4.70
CA ALA A 291 -9.62 3.24 -4.14
C ALA A 291 -8.19 3.14 -4.70
N ASN A 292 -7.98 3.58 -5.95
CA ASN A 292 -6.69 3.49 -6.63
C ASN A 292 -5.53 4.25 -5.95
N TYR A 293 -5.82 5.24 -5.09
CA TYR A 293 -4.78 5.95 -4.33
C TYR A 293 -5.00 5.94 -2.82
N ALA A 294 -6.07 5.31 -2.35
CA ALA A 294 -6.36 5.18 -0.94
C ALA A 294 -5.21 4.41 -0.23
N PRO A 295 -4.79 4.81 0.98
CA PRO A 295 -3.81 4.07 1.76
C PRO A 295 -4.25 2.62 2.00
N GLY A 296 -3.40 1.69 1.56
CA GLY A 296 -3.55 0.25 1.80
C GLY A 296 -2.74 -0.24 2.99
N ILE A 297 -2.66 -1.57 3.12
CA ILE A 297 -1.95 -2.28 4.20
C ILE A 297 -0.46 -1.93 4.28
N SER A 298 0.14 -1.43 3.20
CA SER A 298 1.53 -0.96 3.19
C SER A 298 1.75 0.29 4.04
N TRP A 299 0.69 0.91 4.59
CA TRP A 299 0.72 2.02 5.55
C TRP A 299 0.26 1.55 6.94
N SER A 300 1.08 0.74 7.61
CA SER A 300 0.71 0.04 8.85
C SER A 300 1.55 0.41 10.07
N VAL A 301 2.54 1.29 9.91
CA VAL A 301 3.45 1.73 10.98
C VAL A 301 3.65 3.26 10.94
N PRO A 302 4.11 3.88 12.03
CA PRO A 302 4.43 5.31 12.05
C PRO A 302 5.51 5.73 11.05
N TRP A 303 5.53 7.01 10.67
CA TRP A 303 6.51 7.53 9.71
C TRP A 303 7.97 7.29 10.11
N GLU A 304 8.31 7.32 11.40
CA GLU A 304 9.68 7.13 11.88
C GLU A 304 10.19 5.72 11.62
N ILE A 305 9.28 4.74 11.56
CA ILE A 305 9.65 3.36 11.21
C ILE A 305 10.01 3.32 9.73
N TYR A 306 9.19 3.87 8.83
CA TYR A 306 9.54 3.97 7.40
C TYR A 306 10.88 4.68 7.18
N ALA A 307 11.12 5.79 7.88
CA ALA A 307 12.39 6.51 7.84
C ALA A 307 13.58 5.61 8.22
N ALA A 308 13.48 4.84 9.31
CA ALA A 308 14.52 3.89 9.71
C ALA A 308 14.69 2.76 8.69
N MET A 309 13.59 2.27 8.10
CA MET A 309 13.62 1.26 7.04
C MET A 309 14.38 1.77 5.81
N PHE A 310 14.12 3.01 5.39
CA PHE A 310 14.84 3.68 4.30
C PHE A 310 16.34 3.81 4.56
N GLN A 311 16.73 4.23 5.77
CA GLN A 311 18.14 4.32 6.14
C GLN A 311 18.82 2.94 6.14
N ALA A 312 18.16 1.90 6.66
CA ALA A 312 18.72 0.55 6.66
C ALA A 312 18.94 -0.01 5.25
N PHE A 313 18.05 0.32 4.31
CA PHE A 313 18.21 -0.03 2.90
C PHE A 313 19.34 0.75 2.23
N LYS A 314 19.37 2.07 2.44
CA LYS A 314 20.45 2.95 1.95
C LYS A 314 21.82 2.47 2.40
N ASP A 315 21.94 2.03 3.66
CA ASP A 315 23.19 1.52 4.22
C ASP A 315 23.48 0.06 3.82
N GLY A 316 22.60 -0.59 3.05
CA GLY A 316 22.75 -1.97 2.62
C GLY A 316 22.72 -2.97 3.77
N LYS A 317 21.93 -2.71 4.83
CA LYS A 317 21.77 -3.62 5.97
C LYS A 317 20.54 -4.50 5.87
N LEU A 318 19.44 -3.97 5.32
CA LEU A 318 18.16 -4.66 5.17
C LEU A 318 17.53 -4.33 3.82
N ALA A 319 17.00 -5.33 3.12
CA ALA A 319 16.25 -5.16 1.86
C ALA A 319 14.73 -5.09 2.12
N PHE A 320 13.94 -4.40 1.29
CA PHE A 320 12.49 -4.37 1.44
C PHE A 320 11.84 -5.65 0.90
N THR A 321 12.34 -6.15 -0.22
CA THR A 321 11.79 -7.30 -0.97
C THR A 321 12.73 -8.51 -1.01
N LYS A 322 12.20 -9.70 -1.33
CA LYS A 322 13.01 -10.92 -1.52
C LYS A 322 13.98 -10.80 -2.71
N PRO A 323 13.57 -10.28 -3.90
CA PRO A 323 14.50 -10.04 -5.00
C PRO A 323 15.67 -9.13 -4.63
N GLU A 324 15.41 -8.02 -3.94
CA GLU A 324 16.44 -7.11 -3.44
C GLU A 324 17.40 -7.82 -2.48
N ALA A 325 16.87 -8.56 -1.49
CA ALA A 325 17.65 -9.31 -0.52
C ALA A 325 18.63 -10.29 -1.21
N LYS A 326 18.14 -11.03 -2.21
CA LYS A 326 18.95 -11.96 -3.03
C LYS A 326 20.03 -11.21 -3.82
N ALA A 327 19.68 -10.09 -4.46
CA ALA A 327 20.59 -9.31 -5.28
C ALA A 327 21.69 -8.61 -4.47
N MET A 328 21.35 -8.12 -3.28
CA MET A 328 22.25 -7.40 -2.38
C MET A 328 23.01 -8.33 -1.43
N LYS A 329 22.58 -9.59 -1.28
CA LYS A 329 23.11 -10.59 -0.34
C LYS A 329 22.99 -10.14 1.13
N ILE A 330 21.85 -9.56 1.46
CA ILE A 330 21.50 -9.06 2.79
C ILE A 330 20.15 -9.64 3.21
N PRO A 331 19.82 -9.70 4.50
CA PRO A 331 18.50 -10.16 4.93
C PRO A 331 17.39 -9.22 4.42
N GLN A 332 16.24 -9.81 4.08
CA GLN A 332 15.01 -9.04 3.91
C GLN A 332 14.55 -8.55 5.29
N MET A 333 14.21 -7.27 5.37
CA MET A 333 13.66 -6.65 6.55
C MET A 333 12.40 -7.35 7.04
N ASN A 334 12.28 -7.54 8.34
CA ASN A 334 11.08 -8.09 8.96
C ASN A 334 10.85 -7.41 10.32
N LEU A 335 9.83 -6.56 10.42
CA LEU A 335 9.56 -5.77 11.63
C LEU A 335 9.16 -6.63 12.83
N ALA A 336 8.70 -7.86 12.62
CA ALA A 336 8.27 -8.80 13.66
C ALA A 336 9.41 -9.63 14.26
N VAL A 337 10.65 -9.53 13.74
CA VAL A 337 11.79 -10.30 14.25
C VAL A 337 12.89 -9.41 14.81
N LYS A 338 13.52 -9.92 15.87
CA LYS A 338 14.51 -9.20 16.68
C LYS A 338 15.67 -8.63 15.87
N ASP A 339 16.24 -9.38 14.93
CA ASP A 339 17.47 -8.96 14.24
C ASP A 339 17.24 -7.72 13.37
N SER A 340 16.15 -7.69 12.60
CA SER A 340 15.75 -6.51 11.83
C SER A 340 15.35 -5.36 12.76
N ALA A 341 14.54 -5.65 13.78
CA ALA A 341 14.10 -4.63 14.74
C ALA A 341 15.28 -3.96 15.46
N GLN A 342 16.32 -4.70 15.82
CA GLN A 342 17.53 -4.17 16.46
C GLN A 342 18.31 -3.23 15.54
N VAL A 343 18.42 -3.56 14.24
CA VAL A 343 19.07 -2.67 13.25
C VAL A 343 18.30 -1.35 13.16
N LEU A 344 16.98 -1.40 13.03
CA LEU A 344 16.14 -0.21 12.93
C LEU A 344 16.15 0.61 14.22
N ALA A 345 16.06 -0.03 15.39
CA ALA A 345 16.16 0.61 16.69
C ALA A 345 17.50 1.34 16.89
N SER A 346 18.59 0.84 16.30
CA SER A 346 19.88 1.54 16.36
C SER A 346 19.85 2.91 15.68
N TYR A 347 19.19 3.03 14.51
CA TYR A 347 19.00 4.31 13.83
C TYR A 347 18.10 5.25 14.63
N LEU A 348 16.97 4.75 15.12
CA LEU A 348 16.04 5.51 15.96
C LEU A 348 16.74 6.05 17.22
N SER A 349 17.58 5.24 17.87
CA SER A 349 18.37 5.64 19.04
C SER A 349 19.37 6.75 18.72
N ASP A 350 20.04 6.69 17.58
CA ASP A 350 21.00 7.72 17.18
C ASP A 350 20.31 9.01 16.76
N TRP A 351 19.18 8.92 16.07
CA TRP A 351 18.37 10.08 15.70
C TRP A 351 17.68 10.73 16.89
N ALA A 352 17.31 9.96 17.92
CA ALA A 352 16.76 10.49 19.17
C ALA A 352 17.76 11.38 19.95
N LYS A 353 19.07 11.25 19.69
CA LYS A 353 20.12 12.11 20.28
C LYS A 353 20.30 13.42 19.52
N THR A 354 20.05 13.42 18.20
CA THR A 354 20.38 14.52 17.29
C THR A 354 19.18 15.29 16.79
N GLY A 355 17.98 14.70 16.82
CA GLY A 355 16.79 15.21 16.15
C GLY A 355 16.85 15.13 14.63
N LEU A 356 17.70 14.26 14.08
CA LEU A 356 17.80 14.04 12.63
C LEU A 356 16.46 13.54 12.11
N ILE A 357 15.96 14.16 11.03
CA ILE A 357 14.81 13.69 10.27
C ILE A 357 15.32 13.14 8.94
N TRP A 358 14.81 11.96 8.54
CA TRP A 358 15.17 11.31 7.28
C TRP A 358 15.09 12.29 6.09
N ASP A 359 16.06 12.16 5.19
CA ASP A 359 16.24 13.01 4.01
C ASP A 359 16.05 14.50 4.32
N ASN A 360 16.74 14.99 5.36
CA ASN A 360 16.69 16.38 5.84
C ASN A 360 15.29 16.93 6.23
N GLY A 361 14.25 16.09 6.25
CA GLY A 361 12.87 16.47 6.53
C GLY A 361 12.11 17.10 5.35
N SER A 362 12.70 17.17 4.15
CA SER A 362 12.05 17.77 2.97
C SER A 362 10.72 17.11 2.59
N TRP A 363 10.60 15.79 2.77
CA TRP A 363 9.38 15.02 2.54
C TRP A 363 8.21 15.50 3.41
N ALA A 364 8.51 16.09 4.57
CA ALA A 364 7.51 16.61 5.50
C ALA A 364 7.18 18.09 5.27
N CYS A 365 7.79 18.76 4.28
CA CYS A 365 7.66 20.20 4.02
C CYS A 365 7.07 20.48 2.63
N VAL A 366 5.83 20.99 2.59
CA VAL A 366 5.11 21.27 1.33
C VAL A 366 5.10 22.78 1.03
N PRO A 367 5.51 23.22 -0.17
CA PRO A 367 5.45 24.63 -0.57
C PRO A 367 4.07 25.25 -0.40
N GLY A 368 4.00 26.37 0.31
CA GLY A 368 2.75 27.10 0.57
C GLY A 368 1.88 26.50 1.68
N VAL A 369 2.29 25.38 2.29
CA VAL A 369 1.57 24.74 3.41
C VAL A 369 2.42 24.75 4.68
N GLY A 370 3.72 24.44 4.57
CA GLY A 370 4.65 24.38 5.71
C GLY A 370 5.18 22.97 5.99
N CYS A 371 5.88 22.81 7.11
CA CYS A 371 6.43 21.54 7.56
C CYS A 371 5.55 20.91 8.64
N PHE A 372 5.39 19.59 8.60
CA PHE A 372 4.51 18.83 9.49
C PHE A 372 5.25 18.06 10.59
N VAL A 373 6.58 18.11 10.59
CA VAL A 373 7.41 17.55 11.65
C VAL A 373 8.59 18.50 11.92
N ASP A 374 8.89 18.71 13.19
CA ASP A 374 10.12 19.35 13.65
C ASP A 374 11.01 18.39 14.45
N ALA A 375 12.22 18.83 14.80
CA ALA A 375 13.19 18.00 15.52
C ALA A 375 12.68 17.50 16.88
N SER A 376 11.85 18.31 17.58
CA SER A 376 11.31 17.91 18.89
C SER A 376 10.26 16.81 18.76
N GLN A 377 9.38 16.94 17.78
CA GLN A 377 8.38 15.94 17.42
C GLN A 377 9.05 14.65 16.92
N ALA A 378 10.11 14.77 16.12
CA ALA A 378 10.89 13.63 15.66
C ALA A 378 11.54 12.85 16.82
N VAL A 379 12.19 13.54 17.75
CA VAL A 379 12.78 12.90 18.95
C VAL A 379 11.71 12.19 19.78
N GLN A 380 10.51 12.78 19.92
CA GLN A 380 9.41 12.14 20.63
C GLN A 380 8.96 10.85 19.94
N ALA A 381 8.79 10.88 18.61
CA ALA A 381 8.41 9.72 17.82
C ALA A 381 9.46 8.60 17.93
N TYR A 382 10.75 8.93 17.81
CA TYR A 382 11.84 7.96 17.96
C TYR A 382 11.87 7.32 19.35
N ARG A 383 11.64 8.09 20.40
CA ARG A 383 11.56 7.56 21.77
C ARG A 383 10.37 6.61 21.95
N ALA A 384 9.20 6.96 21.42
CA ALA A 384 8.03 6.10 21.49
C ALA A 384 8.24 4.78 20.73
N ALA A 385 8.87 4.82 19.55
CA ALA A 385 9.25 3.61 18.81
C ALA A 385 10.27 2.76 19.58
N LEU A 386 11.24 3.39 20.25
CA LEU A 386 12.22 2.69 21.11
C LEU A 386 11.58 2.09 22.35
N ASP A 387 10.63 2.78 22.98
CA ASP A 387 9.90 2.27 24.14
C ASP A 387 9.07 1.04 23.75
N PHE A 388 8.40 1.08 22.59
CA PHE A 388 7.71 -0.07 22.01
C PHE A 388 8.67 -1.23 21.75
N TYR A 389 9.81 -0.97 21.09
CA TYR A 389 10.84 -1.97 20.85
C TYR A 389 11.39 -2.58 22.14
N ASN A 390 11.64 -1.79 23.18
CA ASN A 390 12.14 -2.28 24.45
C ASN A 390 11.11 -3.13 25.20
N ALA A 391 9.82 -2.83 25.03
CA ALA A 391 8.74 -3.58 25.65
C ALA A 391 8.49 -4.93 24.95
N TYR A 392 8.52 -4.96 23.61
CA TYR A 392 8.04 -6.11 22.84
C TYR A 392 9.14 -6.85 22.04
N GLY A 393 10.31 -6.24 21.84
CA GLY A 393 11.42 -6.83 21.08
C GLY A 393 11.24 -6.81 19.56
N HIS A 394 10.21 -6.11 19.05
CA HIS A 394 9.90 -5.92 17.64
C HIS A 394 9.41 -4.48 17.36
N LEU A 395 9.20 -4.12 16.09
CA LEU A 395 8.78 -2.78 15.65
C LEU A 395 7.49 -2.79 14.81
N PHE A 396 6.72 -3.88 14.89
CA PHE A 396 5.39 -3.98 14.31
C PHE A 396 4.32 -4.02 15.38
#